data_AF-A0AAW6WZP7-F1
#
_entry.id   AF-A0AAW6WZP7-F1
#
_cell.length_a   1.000
_cell.length_b   1.000
_cell.length_c   1.000
_cell.angle_alpha   90.00
_cell.angle_beta   90.00
_cell.angle_gamma   90.00
#
_symmetry.space_group_name_H-M   'P 1'
#
loop_
_entity.id
_entity.type
_entity.pdbx_description
1 polymer ?
#
loop_
_entity_poly.entity_id
_entity_poly.type
_entity_poly.pdbx_seq_one_letter_code
_entity_poly.pdbx_strand_id
1 'polypeptide(L)'
;KECGFKSVQHTLPAETTQEELARLVSSLNDDASIHGILVQLPLPKHLDSDDIIQSIKPEKDVDGLHVVNAGKLATGDLETGLISCTPAGAMLLVRQVHGEDLSGLNAVVIGRSNLFGKPMAQLLL
;
A
#
# COMPACT_ATOMS: atom_id res chain seq x y z
N LYS A 1 6.39 -17.80 -1.85
CA LYS A 1 6.48 -19.24 -1.52
C LYS A 1 7.54 -19.52 -0.45
N GLU A 2 8.75 -18.95 -0.58
CA GLU A 2 9.84 -19.15 0.39
C GLU A 2 9.47 -18.80 1.83
N CYS A 3 8.69 -17.72 2.04
CA CYS A 3 8.21 -17.33 3.37
C CYS A 3 7.00 -18.14 3.89
N GLY A 4 6.56 -19.20 3.18
CA GLY A 4 5.50 -20.10 3.66
C GLY A 4 4.04 -19.59 3.56
N PHE A 5 3.80 -18.36 3.13
CA PHE A 5 2.44 -17.82 2.99
C PHE A 5 1.71 -18.32 1.74
N LYS A 6 0.38 -18.46 1.85
CA LYS A 6 -0.53 -18.61 0.69
C LYS A 6 -0.39 -17.38 -0.19
N SER A 7 -0.04 -17.59 -1.46
CA SER A 7 0.07 -16.54 -2.47
C SER A 7 -0.79 -16.93 -3.66
N VAL A 8 -1.73 -16.06 -4.00
CA VAL A 8 -2.66 -16.21 -5.11
C VAL A 8 -2.41 -15.07 -6.08
N GLN A 9 -2.28 -15.39 -7.36
CA GLN A 9 -2.07 -14.42 -8.42
C GLN A 9 -3.21 -14.52 -9.43
N HIS A 10 -3.83 -13.37 -9.72
CA HIS A 10 -4.81 -13.23 -10.80
C HIS A 10 -4.20 -12.38 -11.90
N THR A 11 -3.95 -12.98 -13.07
CA THR A 11 -3.53 -12.26 -14.28
C THR A 11 -4.75 -12.13 -15.17
N LEU A 12 -5.26 -10.90 -15.30
CA LEU A 12 -6.48 -10.60 -16.05
C LEU A 12 -6.14 -10.02 -17.43
N PRO A 13 -6.99 -10.23 -18.46
CA PRO A 13 -6.82 -9.61 -19.77
C PRO A 13 -6.84 -8.08 -19.69
N ALA A 14 -6.21 -7.41 -20.66
CA ALA A 14 -6.21 -5.94 -20.72
C ALA A 14 -7.63 -5.37 -20.96
N GLU A 15 -8.54 -6.18 -21.51
CA GLU A 15 -9.91 -5.84 -21.83
C GLU A 15 -10.86 -6.00 -20.63
N THR A 16 -10.35 -6.46 -19.48
CA THR A 16 -11.12 -6.61 -18.24
C THR A 16 -11.85 -5.31 -17.92
N THR A 17 -13.12 -5.43 -17.60
CA THR A 17 -13.98 -4.29 -17.26
C THR A 17 -13.81 -3.88 -15.79
N GLN A 18 -14.18 -2.64 -15.47
CA GLN A 18 -14.18 -2.14 -14.10
C GLN A 18 -15.00 -3.05 -13.17
N GLU A 19 -16.15 -3.52 -13.64
CA GLU A 19 -17.06 -4.36 -12.86
C GLU A 19 -16.48 -5.76 -12.59
N GLU A 20 -15.79 -6.35 -13.56
CA GLU A 20 -15.10 -7.64 -13.38
C GLU A 20 -13.98 -7.54 -12.36
N LEU A 21 -13.16 -6.48 -12.43
CA LEU A 21 -12.09 -6.26 -11.47
C LEU A 21 -12.65 -5.97 -10.07
N ALA A 22 -13.69 -5.14 -9.96
CA ALA A 22 -14.36 -4.85 -8.69
C ALA A 22 -14.98 -6.10 -8.05
N ARG A 23 -15.62 -6.97 -8.86
CA ARG A 23 -16.13 -8.27 -8.39
C ARG A 23 -15.02 -9.17 -7.85
N LEU A 24 -13.88 -9.22 -8.54
CA LEU A 24 -12.74 -9.99 -8.05
C LEU A 24 -12.25 -9.46 -6.70
N VAL A 25 -12.01 -8.15 -6.59
CA VAL A 25 -11.57 -7.53 -5.33
C VAL A 25 -12.59 -7.77 -4.20
N SER A 26 -13.89 -7.65 -4.48
CA SER A 26 -14.95 -7.97 -3.51
C SER A 26 -14.86 -9.42 -3.03
N SER A 27 -14.67 -10.39 -3.93
CA SER A 27 -14.54 -11.79 -3.52
C SER A 27 -13.29 -12.05 -2.67
N LEU A 28 -12.16 -11.39 -2.97
CA LEU A 28 -10.93 -11.48 -2.18
C LEU A 28 -11.08 -10.81 -0.81
N ASN A 29 -11.83 -9.71 -0.74
CA ASN A 29 -12.19 -9.05 0.50
C ASN A 29 -12.98 -9.96 1.44
N ASP A 30 -13.85 -10.81 0.91
CA ASP A 30 -14.70 -11.70 1.69
C ASP A 30 -14.08 -13.09 1.97
N ASP A 31 -13.02 -13.45 1.24
CA ASP A 31 -12.26 -14.68 1.52
C ASP A 31 -11.44 -14.53 2.81
N ALA A 32 -11.82 -15.25 3.86
CA ALA A 32 -11.14 -15.28 5.15
C ALA A 32 -9.72 -15.88 5.08
N SER A 33 -9.38 -16.60 4.02
CA SER A 33 -8.03 -17.15 3.81
C SER A 33 -7.08 -16.18 3.12
N ILE A 34 -7.56 -15.01 2.70
CA ILE A 34 -6.77 -13.93 2.10
C ILE A 34 -6.64 -12.82 3.13
N HIS A 35 -5.42 -12.57 3.61
CA HIS A 35 -5.13 -11.55 4.62
C HIS A 35 -4.63 -10.23 4.04
N GLY A 36 -4.28 -10.21 2.76
CA GLY A 36 -3.71 -9.05 2.10
C GLY A 36 -3.98 -9.08 0.59
N ILE A 37 -4.26 -7.91 0.03
CA ILE A 37 -4.58 -7.68 -1.37
C ILE A 37 -3.71 -6.53 -1.86
N LEU A 38 -3.05 -6.78 -2.99
CA LEU A 38 -2.26 -5.80 -3.72
C LEU A 38 -2.79 -5.74 -5.15
N VAL A 39 -2.92 -4.54 -5.70
CA VAL A 39 -3.29 -4.31 -7.10
C VAL A 39 -2.07 -3.74 -7.81
N GLN A 40 -1.58 -4.48 -8.81
CA GLN A 40 -0.40 -4.05 -9.56
C GLN A 40 -0.73 -2.81 -10.40
N LEU A 41 -0.02 -1.71 -10.13
CA LEU A 41 -0.13 -0.47 -10.88
C LEU A 41 1.00 -0.32 -11.93
N PRO A 42 0.78 0.46 -13.01
CA PRO A 42 -0.49 1.10 -13.37
C PRO A 42 -1.51 0.11 -13.95
N LEU A 43 -2.80 0.35 -13.70
CA LEU A 43 -3.87 -0.35 -14.41
C LEU A 43 -4.00 0.18 -15.86
N PRO A 44 -4.61 -0.61 -16.77
CA PRO A 44 -5.09 -0.12 -18.06
C PRO A 44 -5.89 1.18 -17.95
N LYS A 45 -5.75 2.07 -18.95
CA LYS A 45 -6.29 3.45 -18.89
C LYS A 45 -7.81 3.57 -18.77
N HIS A 46 -8.56 2.53 -19.18
CA HIS A 46 -10.02 2.53 -19.10
C HIS A 46 -10.53 2.12 -17.71
N LEU A 47 -9.65 1.72 -16.81
CA LEU A 47 -9.98 1.38 -15.43
C LEU A 47 -9.69 2.55 -14.50
N ASP A 48 -10.57 2.77 -13.54
CA ASP A 48 -10.34 3.71 -12.45
C ASP A 48 -9.60 2.99 -11.33
N SER A 49 -8.31 3.31 -11.17
CA SER A 49 -7.48 2.71 -10.12
C SER A 49 -7.88 3.14 -8.72
N ASP A 50 -8.32 4.39 -8.55
CA ASP A 50 -8.65 4.91 -7.24
C ASP A 50 -9.87 4.19 -6.68
N ASP A 51 -10.91 4.01 -7.50
CA ASP A 51 -12.10 3.23 -7.13
C ASP A 51 -11.76 1.79 -6.74
N ILE A 52 -10.87 1.13 -7.49
CA ILE A 52 -10.44 -0.24 -7.17
C ILE A 52 -9.65 -0.28 -5.86
N ILE A 53 -8.69 0.62 -5.67
CA ILE A 53 -7.89 0.70 -4.45
C ILE A 53 -8.79 0.97 -3.23
N GLN A 54 -9.72 1.92 -3.32
CA GLN A 54 -10.65 2.22 -2.23
C GLN A 54 -11.68 1.11 -1.98
N SER A 55 -11.85 0.17 -2.91
CA SER A 55 -12.69 -1.01 -2.68
C SER A 55 -12.00 -2.10 -1.84
N ILE A 56 -10.67 -2.06 -1.67
CA ILE A 56 -9.94 -3.01 -0.82
C ILE A 56 -10.22 -2.69 0.65
N LYS A 57 -10.59 -3.68 1.46
CA LYS A 57 -10.78 -3.48 2.90
C LYS A 57 -9.48 -2.92 3.52
N PRO A 58 -9.51 -1.84 4.33
CA PRO A 58 -8.29 -1.22 4.86
C PRO A 58 -7.33 -2.18 5.56
N GLU A 59 -7.87 -3.17 6.28
CA GLU A 59 -7.10 -4.21 6.96
C GLU A 59 -6.43 -5.23 6.02
N LYS A 60 -6.83 -5.27 4.75
CA LYS A 60 -6.23 -6.10 3.70
C LYS A 60 -5.40 -5.29 2.70
N ASP A 61 -5.34 -3.96 2.80
CA ASP A 61 -4.60 -3.08 1.88
C ASP A 61 -3.10 -3.05 2.21
N VAL A 62 -2.37 -4.06 1.72
CA VAL A 62 -0.94 -4.22 2.05
C VAL A 62 -0.02 -3.19 1.40
N ASP A 63 -0.53 -2.40 0.44
CA ASP A 63 0.19 -1.26 -0.14
C ASP A 63 -0.06 0.07 0.61
N GLY A 64 -1.02 0.10 1.55
CA GLY A 64 -1.33 1.29 2.33
C GLY A 64 -1.88 2.46 1.50
N LEU A 65 -2.54 2.19 0.38
CA LEU A 65 -3.07 3.20 -0.55
C LEU A 65 -4.53 3.57 -0.28
N HIS A 66 -5.24 2.78 0.51
CA HIS A 66 -6.58 3.10 0.97
C HIS A 66 -6.53 4.37 1.83
N VAL A 67 -7.49 5.28 1.66
CA VAL A 67 -7.49 6.60 2.32
C VAL A 67 -7.44 6.48 3.85
N VAL A 68 -8.04 5.43 4.41
CA VAL A 68 -7.95 5.09 5.84
C VAL A 68 -6.51 4.83 6.28
N ASN A 69 -5.74 4.03 5.54
CA ASN A 69 -4.34 3.74 5.88
C ASN A 69 -3.44 4.97 5.67
N ALA A 70 -3.66 5.71 4.59
CA ALA A 70 -2.98 6.99 4.37
C ALA A 70 -3.28 8.01 5.48
N GLY A 71 -4.52 8.06 5.96
CA GLY A 71 -4.96 8.90 7.07
C GLY A 71 -4.31 8.50 8.39
N LYS A 72 -4.32 7.20 8.72
CA LYS A 72 -3.65 6.66 9.92
C LYS A 72 -2.17 7.03 9.95
N LEU A 73 -1.47 6.82 8.83
CA LEU A 73 -0.07 7.24 8.69
C LEU A 73 0.12 8.74 8.90
N ALA A 74 -0.73 9.57 8.28
CA ALA A 74 -0.65 11.02 8.42
C ALA A 74 -0.94 11.52 9.85
N THR A 75 -1.67 10.73 10.66
CA THR A 75 -1.91 11.02 12.09
C THR A 75 -0.91 10.36 13.03
N GLY A 76 0.07 9.61 12.51
CA GLY A 76 1.06 8.89 13.31
C GLY A 76 0.58 7.56 13.92
N ASP A 77 -0.57 7.03 13.49
CA ASP A 77 -1.05 5.69 13.89
C ASP A 77 -0.35 4.61 13.05
N LEU A 78 0.87 4.27 13.47
CA LEU A 78 1.69 3.21 12.87
C LEU A 78 1.38 1.81 13.43
N GLU A 79 0.59 1.73 14.51
CA GLU A 79 0.22 0.44 15.12
C GLU A 79 -0.89 -0.25 14.32
N THR A 80 -1.88 0.52 13.84
CA THR A 80 -3.03 -0.02 13.11
C THR A 80 -3.07 0.37 11.64
N GLY A 81 -2.18 1.27 11.21
CA GLY A 81 -2.04 1.69 9.81
C GLY A 81 -1.11 0.79 9.02
N LEU A 82 -1.54 0.37 7.82
CA LEU A 82 -0.65 -0.27 6.85
C LEU A 82 0.11 0.79 6.06
N ILE A 83 1.40 0.53 5.83
CA ILE A 83 2.33 1.47 5.21
C ILE A 83 2.87 0.82 3.95
N SER A 84 2.93 1.59 2.86
CA SER A 84 3.55 1.13 1.61
C SER A 84 4.94 0.54 1.86
N CYS A 85 5.23 -0.59 1.21
CA CYS A 85 6.44 -1.36 1.43
C CYS A 85 7.73 -0.59 1.13
N THR A 86 7.71 0.33 0.15
CA THR A 86 8.90 1.08 -0.28
C THR A 86 9.36 2.10 0.76
N PRO A 87 8.50 3.02 1.27
CA PRO A 87 8.90 3.92 2.35
C PRO A 87 9.18 3.15 3.66
N ALA A 88 8.46 2.07 3.96
CA ALA A 88 8.78 1.22 5.12
C ALA A 88 10.19 0.62 5.02
N GLY A 89 10.55 0.06 3.86
CA GLY A 89 11.90 -0.44 3.61
C GLY A 89 12.98 0.64 3.65
N ALA A 90 12.68 1.83 3.11
CA ALA A 90 13.60 2.97 3.17
C ALA A 90 13.87 3.40 4.63
N MET A 91 12.85 3.40 5.50
CA MET A 91 13.02 3.71 6.92
C MET A 91 13.94 2.71 7.63
N LEU A 92 13.91 1.42 7.26
CA LEU A 92 14.86 0.43 7.79
C LEU A 92 16.30 0.81 7.42
N LEU A 93 16.55 1.22 6.18
CA LEU A 93 17.88 1.63 5.73
C LEU A 93 18.34 2.93 6.41
N VAL A 94 17.44 3.91 6.55
CA VAL A 94 17.73 5.17 7.26
C VAL A 94 18.12 4.89 8.72
N ARG A 95 17.32 4.08 9.42
CA ARG A 95 17.58 3.71 10.82
C ARG A 95 18.84 2.89 10.99
N GLN A 96 19.17 2.04 10.03
CA GLN A 96 20.43 1.29 10.05
C GLN A 96 21.66 2.20 10.00
N VAL A 97 21.56 3.37 9.36
CA VAL A 97 22.67 4.34 9.23
C VAL A 97 22.68 5.36 10.38
N HIS A 98 21.51 5.88 10.76
CA HIS A 98 21.40 7.01 11.70
C HIS A 98 20.93 6.63 13.11
N GLY A 99 20.45 5.39 13.31
CA GLY A 99 19.80 4.96 14.55
C GLY A 99 18.29 5.18 14.53
N GLU A 100 17.62 4.80 15.63
CA GLU A 100 16.16 4.91 15.77
C GLU A 100 15.68 6.36 15.97
N ASP A 101 16.47 7.18 16.68
CA ASP A 101 16.14 8.58 16.93
C ASP A 101 16.66 9.46 15.79
N LEU A 102 15.73 9.94 14.97
CA LEU A 102 16.00 10.84 13.84
C LEU A 102 15.74 12.32 14.20
N SER A 103 15.43 12.61 15.46
CA SER A 103 15.05 13.96 15.90
C SER A 103 16.13 15.00 15.60
N GLY A 104 15.74 16.13 15.03
CA GLY A 104 16.64 17.24 14.71
C GLY A 104 17.44 17.08 13.41
N LEU A 105 17.31 15.95 12.71
CA LEU A 105 17.86 15.78 11.37
C LEU A 105 17.01 16.50 10.32
N ASN A 106 17.64 16.91 9.23
CA ASN A 106 16.94 17.45 8.06
C ASN A 106 16.78 16.35 7.01
N ALA A 107 15.54 16.10 6.59
CA ALA A 107 15.25 15.17 5.51
C ALA A 107 14.65 15.87 4.29
N VAL A 108 15.04 15.42 3.09
CA VAL A 108 14.50 15.92 1.81
C VAL A 108 13.93 14.74 1.04
N VAL A 109 12.63 14.79 0.76
CA VAL A 109 11.96 13.80 -0.08
C VAL A 109 11.67 14.42 -1.45
N ILE A 110 12.24 13.85 -2.51
CA ILE A 110 12.02 14.29 -3.90
C ILE A 110 10.99 13.36 -4.55
N GLY A 111 9.77 13.89 -4.74
CA GLY A 111 8.63 13.15 -5.27
C GLY A 111 7.45 13.18 -4.30
N ARG A 112 6.23 13.01 -4.84
CA ARG A 112 4.97 13.20 -4.08
C ARG A 112 3.86 12.19 -4.42
N SER A 113 4.25 11.01 -4.90
CA SER A 113 3.29 9.94 -5.19
C SER A 113 2.64 9.41 -3.90
N ASN A 114 1.45 8.84 -4.02
CA ASN A 114 0.77 8.18 -2.90
C ASN A 114 1.47 6.88 -2.49
N LEU A 115 2.17 6.22 -3.42
CA LEU A 115 2.95 5.00 -3.17
C LEU A 115 4.26 5.24 -2.40
N PHE A 116 4.88 6.42 -2.52
CA PHE A 116 6.23 6.65 -1.97
C PHE A 116 6.41 8.03 -1.36
N GLY A 117 6.35 9.09 -2.16
CA GLY A 117 6.83 10.40 -1.72
C GLY A 117 6.09 10.95 -0.50
N LYS A 118 4.75 10.91 -0.52
CA LYS A 118 3.93 11.34 0.61
C LYS A 118 4.13 10.45 1.85
N PRO A 119 3.99 9.11 1.79
CA PRO A 119 4.17 8.28 2.97
C PRO A 119 5.60 8.35 3.53
N MET A 120 6.64 8.46 2.69
CA MET A 120 8.01 8.64 3.17
C MET A 120 8.16 9.95 3.95
N ALA A 121 7.58 11.04 3.44
CA ALA A 121 7.60 12.32 4.16
C ALA A 121 6.88 12.22 5.51
N GLN A 122 5.74 11.52 5.58
CA GLN A 122 5.02 11.32 6.85
C GLN A 122 5.83 10.51 7.89
N LEU A 123 6.63 9.53 7.45
CA LEU A 123 7.46 8.72 8.36
C LEU A 123 8.68 9.46 8.91
N LEU A 124 9.07 10.57 8.28
CA LEU A 124 10.23 11.38 8.65
C LEU A 124 9.83 12.64 9.44
N LEU A 125 8.53 12.90 9.59
CA LEU A 125 7.96 14.00 10.38
C LEU A 125 7.77 13.59 11.83
#